data_AF-A0A2A5J3H9-F1
#
_entry.id   AF-A0A2A5J3H9-F1
#
_cell.length_a   1.000
_cell.length_b   1.000
_cell.length_c   1.000
_cell.angle_alpha   90.00
_cell.angle_beta   90.00
_cell.angle_gamma   90.00
#
_symmetry.space_group_name_H-M   'P 1'
#
loop_
_entity.id
_entity.type
_entity.pdbx_description
1 polymer ?
#
loop_
_entity_poly.entity_id
_entity_poly.type
_entity_poly.pdbx_seq_one_letter_code
_entity_poly.pdbx_strand_id
1 'polypeptide(L)'
;MANLDEAELAASIVAAFEARPELIERLADAVAGRIAEALAAGDSARTSHRAESTWQTDETRVETLLEWVKTSPRKLIDGDRHAWASAIVGASGASDPRGVLEWALGNDCATSHWRSREAPIPAPHPTRSGAPKAGPYSQMLAEFRLAESESGAVIVAGIDRLISAVINTVRTYGVVGDVTPTTAWRRNAMAVLRIRDVEEASGAISWAMKHKPHWKSNIQGMPTERTFQKLYADYRTAGAGFDPVRDGGEHAEAIKELSRGWSCYLGKLLKNGEVPVRGVTYRRIWEVLTGSDGGASVPVADVKAVILWILAPDAGRARFYVQGDDFPSIEKIRKVMVDMASGSIRTRNSIGAGVNETNTLAGDSVAAVGSTTVTVRGI
;
A
#
# COMPACT_ATOMS: atom_id res chain seq x y z
N MET A 1 -16.98 16.62 -43.52
CA MET A 1 -17.18 16.07 -42.15
C MET A 1 -16.10 16.68 -41.30
N ALA A 2 -16.47 17.60 -40.41
CA ALA A 2 -15.53 18.33 -39.57
C ALA A 2 -15.01 17.42 -38.46
N ASN A 3 -13.69 17.38 -38.28
CA ASN A 3 -13.06 16.76 -37.12
C ASN A 3 -13.41 17.61 -35.90
N LEU A 4 -14.34 17.14 -35.08
CA LEU A 4 -14.63 17.73 -33.78
C LEU A 4 -13.43 17.48 -32.86
N ASP A 5 -12.90 18.55 -32.28
CA ASP A 5 -11.83 18.52 -31.29
C ASP A 5 -12.33 17.81 -30.03
N GLU A 6 -11.52 16.89 -29.50
CA GLU A 6 -11.87 16.02 -28.36
C GLU A 6 -12.21 16.85 -27.12
N ALA A 7 -11.60 18.04 -27.00
CA ALA A 7 -11.87 19.02 -25.96
C ALA A 7 -13.25 19.68 -26.09
N GLU A 8 -13.70 19.99 -27.30
CA GLU A 8 -15.05 20.55 -27.54
C GLU A 8 -16.14 19.50 -27.31
N LEU A 9 -15.85 18.24 -27.63
CA LEU A 9 -16.76 17.13 -27.35
C LEU A 9 -16.91 16.90 -25.84
N ALA A 10 -15.80 16.88 -25.10
CA ALA A 10 -15.80 16.74 -23.64
C ALA A 10 -16.53 17.89 -22.95
N ALA A 11 -16.30 19.14 -23.36
CA ALA A 11 -16.98 20.31 -22.81
C ALA A 11 -18.50 20.28 -23.10
N SER A 12 -18.90 19.87 -24.31
CA SER A 12 -20.31 19.74 -24.68
C SER A 12 -21.02 18.62 -23.90
N ILE A 13 -20.32 17.53 -23.62
CA ILE A 13 -20.83 16.43 -22.81
C ILE A 13 -21.01 16.88 -21.35
N VAL A 14 -20.04 17.60 -20.77
CA VAL A 14 -20.14 18.13 -19.40
C VAL A 14 -21.28 19.14 -19.28
N ALA A 15 -21.40 20.08 -20.21
CA ALA A 15 -22.50 21.05 -20.22
C ALA A 15 -23.89 20.37 -20.38
N ALA A 16 -23.96 19.27 -21.16
CA ALA A 16 -25.18 18.48 -21.30
C ALA A 16 -25.54 17.71 -20.03
N PHE A 17 -24.55 17.29 -19.22
CA PHE A 17 -24.78 16.66 -17.92
C PHE A 17 -25.16 17.68 -16.84
N GLU A 18 -24.59 18.89 -16.84
CA GLU A 18 -24.98 19.97 -15.93
C GLU A 18 -26.41 20.46 -16.16
N ALA A 19 -26.88 20.48 -17.41
CA ALA A 19 -28.25 20.88 -17.75
C ALA A 19 -29.32 19.82 -17.43
N ARG A 20 -28.91 18.59 -17.09
CA ARG A 20 -29.79 17.43 -16.82
C ARG A 20 -29.26 16.60 -15.65
N PRO A 21 -29.34 17.11 -14.42
CA PRO A 21 -28.83 16.40 -13.23
C PRO A 21 -29.45 15.00 -13.05
N GLU A 22 -30.67 14.79 -13.54
CA GLU A 22 -31.33 13.48 -13.58
C GLU A 22 -30.58 12.43 -14.44
N LEU A 23 -29.77 12.85 -15.42
CA LEU A 23 -28.88 11.95 -16.17
C LEU A 23 -27.64 11.58 -15.38
N ILE A 24 -27.13 12.48 -14.53
CA ILE A 24 -26.02 12.17 -13.62
C ILE A 24 -26.51 11.20 -12.55
N GLU A 25 -27.70 11.41 -11.97
CA GLU A 25 -28.30 10.47 -11.03
C GLU A 25 -28.57 9.11 -11.67
N ARG A 26 -29.11 9.07 -12.89
CA ARG A 26 -29.27 7.81 -13.63
C ARG A 26 -27.96 7.14 -14.01
N LEU A 27 -26.91 7.90 -14.32
CA LEU A 27 -25.58 7.36 -14.60
C LEU A 27 -24.95 6.85 -13.31
N ALA A 28 -25.10 7.58 -12.20
CA ALA A 28 -24.67 7.16 -10.88
C ALA A 28 -25.41 5.91 -10.42
N ASP A 29 -26.71 5.79 -10.68
CA ASP A 29 -27.51 4.59 -10.42
C ASP A 29 -27.14 3.44 -11.37
N ALA A 30 -26.83 3.71 -12.63
CA ALA A 30 -26.37 2.69 -13.57
C ALA A 30 -24.95 2.22 -13.24
N VAL A 31 -24.08 3.11 -12.77
CA VAL A 31 -22.73 2.80 -12.29
C VAL A 31 -22.79 2.12 -10.94
N ALA A 32 -23.62 2.58 -10.01
CA ALA A 32 -23.87 1.91 -8.73
C ALA A 32 -24.54 0.55 -8.94
N GLY A 33 -25.43 0.43 -9.93
CA GLY A 33 -26.03 -0.84 -10.36
C GLY A 33 -25.00 -1.77 -10.99
N ARG A 34 -24.12 -1.27 -11.86
CA ARG A 34 -22.99 -2.03 -12.45
C ARG A 34 -21.93 -2.40 -11.42
N ILE A 35 -21.67 -1.54 -10.44
CA ILE A 35 -20.77 -1.80 -9.31
C ILE A 35 -21.44 -2.78 -8.36
N ALA A 36 -22.75 -2.68 -8.10
CA ALA A 36 -23.50 -3.65 -7.32
C ALA A 36 -23.62 -4.98 -8.05
N GLU A 37 -23.73 -5.01 -9.38
CA GLU A 37 -23.67 -6.22 -10.20
C GLU A 37 -22.25 -6.77 -10.29
N ALA A 38 -21.20 -5.94 -10.31
CA ALA A 38 -19.81 -6.38 -10.27
C ALA A 38 -19.38 -6.81 -8.86
N LEU A 39 -19.97 -6.23 -7.82
CA LEU A 39 -19.84 -6.64 -6.43
C LEU A 39 -20.73 -7.83 -6.13
N ALA A 40 -21.87 -8.01 -6.80
CA ALA A 40 -22.73 -9.18 -6.67
C ALA A 40 -22.25 -10.32 -7.57
N ALA A 41 -21.58 -10.06 -8.70
CA ALA A 41 -20.86 -11.04 -9.50
C ALA A 41 -19.49 -11.33 -8.88
N GLY A 42 -18.87 -10.34 -8.24
CA GLY A 42 -17.67 -10.45 -7.42
C GLY A 42 -17.93 -11.12 -6.08
N ASP A 43 -19.09 -10.93 -5.47
CA ASP A 43 -19.58 -11.64 -4.29
C ASP A 43 -20.18 -12.96 -4.71
N SER A 44 -20.82 -13.13 -5.86
CA SER A 44 -21.17 -14.46 -6.38
C SER A 44 -19.89 -15.24 -6.68
N ALA A 45 -18.84 -14.62 -7.24
CA ALA A 45 -17.54 -15.25 -7.39
C ALA A 45 -16.79 -15.46 -6.06
N ARG A 46 -17.02 -14.62 -5.04
CA ARG A 46 -16.42 -14.75 -3.68
C ARG A 46 -17.26 -15.56 -2.68
N THR A 47 -18.54 -15.83 -2.96
CA THR A 47 -19.49 -16.52 -2.07
C THR A 47 -20.19 -17.73 -2.71
N SER A 48 -20.10 -17.96 -4.02
CA SER A 48 -20.64 -19.18 -4.67
C SER A 48 -19.58 -20.26 -5.04
N HIS A 49 -18.31 -20.01 -4.73
CA HIS A 49 -17.32 -21.08 -4.57
C HIS A 49 -16.74 -21.12 -3.16
N ARG A 50 -17.60 -21.01 -2.13
CA ARG A 50 -17.38 -21.89 -0.98
C ARG A 50 -17.77 -23.28 -1.45
N ALA A 51 -16.93 -23.88 -2.31
CA ALA A 51 -17.01 -25.30 -2.55
C ALA A 51 -17.03 -25.91 -1.15
N GLU A 52 -18.13 -26.61 -0.83
CA GLU A 52 -18.09 -27.67 0.14
C GLU A 52 -17.04 -28.64 -0.37
N SER A 53 -15.77 -28.34 -0.11
CA SER A 53 -14.67 -29.28 -0.09
C SER A 53 -14.97 -30.19 1.09
N THR A 54 -16.03 -30.97 0.99
CA THR A 54 -16.05 -32.27 1.62
C THR A 54 -14.79 -32.93 1.10
N TRP A 55 -13.92 -33.32 2.02
CA TRP A 55 -12.70 -34.04 1.73
C TRP A 55 -13.09 -35.39 1.12
N GLN A 56 -13.49 -35.36 -0.15
CA GLN A 56 -13.98 -36.50 -0.90
C GLN A 56 -12.77 -37.07 -1.64
N THR A 57 -12.44 -38.29 -1.26
CA THR A 57 -11.41 -39.09 -1.90
C THR A 57 -12.06 -39.99 -2.92
N ASP A 58 -11.76 -39.74 -4.18
CA ASP A 58 -12.05 -40.66 -5.27
C ASP A 58 -10.98 -41.75 -5.30
N GLU A 59 -11.37 -42.99 -5.00
CA GLU A 59 -10.46 -44.13 -4.89
C GLU A 59 -9.70 -44.39 -6.19
N THR A 60 -10.32 -44.14 -7.35
CA THR A 60 -9.65 -44.32 -8.65
C THR A 60 -8.49 -43.34 -8.83
N ARG A 61 -8.63 -42.12 -8.32
CA ARG A 61 -7.57 -41.10 -8.32
C ARG A 61 -6.48 -41.45 -7.31
N VAL A 62 -6.84 -42.07 -6.18
CA VAL A 62 -5.87 -42.57 -5.19
C VAL A 62 -5.01 -43.67 -5.79
N GLU A 63 -5.61 -44.67 -6.44
CA GLU A 63 -4.90 -45.76 -7.10
C GLU A 63 -4.00 -45.25 -8.22
N THR A 64 -4.50 -44.33 -9.06
CA THR A 64 -3.73 -43.70 -10.14
C THR A 64 -2.49 -42.97 -9.60
N LEU A 65 -2.65 -42.21 -8.52
CA LEU A 65 -1.56 -41.51 -7.86
C LEU A 65 -0.54 -42.51 -7.28
N LEU A 66 -1.00 -43.56 -6.61
CA LEU A 66 -0.14 -44.59 -6.03
C LEU A 66 0.69 -45.31 -7.10
N GLU A 67 0.11 -45.62 -8.25
CA GLU A 67 0.83 -46.27 -9.35
C GLU A 67 1.90 -45.34 -9.94
N TRP A 68 1.58 -44.06 -10.12
CA TRP A 68 2.57 -43.07 -10.53
C TRP A 68 3.71 -42.94 -9.51
N VAL A 69 3.42 -42.86 -8.21
CA VAL A 69 4.47 -42.74 -7.18
C VAL A 69 5.40 -43.96 -7.15
N LYS A 70 4.90 -45.18 -7.43
CA LYS A 70 5.77 -46.38 -7.50
C LYS A 70 6.84 -46.26 -8.59
N THR A 71 6.52 -45.59 -9.69
CA THR A 71 7.44 -45.39 -10.82
C THR A 71 8.30 -44.13 -10.67
N SER A 72 8.04 -43.30 -9.66
CA SER A 72 8.80 -42.08 -9.40
C SER A 72 10.15 -42.39 -8.73
N PRO A 73 11.27 -41.85 -9.23
CA PRO A 73 12.59 -42.08 -8.63
C PRO A 73 12.79 -41.34 -7.30
N ARG A 74 11.90 -40.41 -6.92
CA ARG A 74 12.02 -39.61 -5.69
C ARG A 74 11.26 -40.24 -4.53
N LYS A 75 11.82 -40.17 -3.32
CA LYS A 75 11.15 -40.58 -2.09
C LYS A 75 10.12 -39.51 -1.67
N LEU A 76 8.92 -39.58 -2.25
CA LEU A 76 7.87 -38.57 -2.07
C LEU A 76 7.02 -38.77 -0.81
N ILE A 77 6.84 -40.01 -0.38
CA ILE A 77 5.88 -40.38 0.67
C ILE A 77 6.52 -40.33 2.05
N ASP A 78 5.84 -39.68 2.99
CA ASP A 78 6.09 -39.78 4.43
C ASP A 78 4.98 -40.62 5.09
N GLY A 79 5.35 -41.74 5.72
CA GLY A 79 4.39 -42.63 6.39
C GLY A 79 3.65 -43.61 5.47
N ASP A 80 2.40 -43.90 5.82
CA ASP A 80 1.55 -44.87 5.11
C ASP A 80 1.16 -44.40 3.71
N ARG A 81 1.37 -45.25 2.70
CA ARG A 81 1.23 -44.86 1.29
C ARG A 81 -0.20 -44.55 0.92
N HIS A 82 -1.15 -45.38 1.35
CA HIS A 82 -2.56 -45.24 0.96
C HIS A 82 -3.18 -44.04 1.68
N ALA A 83 -2.95 -43.91 2.99
CA ALA A 83 -3.39 -42.75 3.76
C ALA A 83 -2.79 -41.45 3.22
N TRP A 84 -1.53 -41.47 2.79
CA TRP A 84 -0.90 -40.32 2.14
C TRP A 84 -1.58 -39.96 0.82
N ALA A 85 -1.77 -40.94 -0.08
CA ALA A 85 -2.37 -40.70 -1.39
C ALA A 85 -3.83 -40.23 -1.28
N SER A 86 -4.60 -40.84 -0.38
CA SER A 86 -5.95 -40.40 -0.01
C SER A 86 -5.94 -38.95 0.47
N ALA A 87 -5.06 -38.59 1.41
CA ALA A 87 -4.96 -37.22 1.90
C ALA A 87 -4.59 -36.21 0.80
N ILE A 88 -3.65 -36.57 -0.08
CA ILE A 88 -3.23 -35.75 -1.21
C ILE A 88 -4.37 -35.53 -2.21
N VAL A 89 -5.10 -36.59 -2.60
CA VAL A 89 -6.28 -36.49 -3.47
C VAL A 89 -7.34 -35.60 -2.84
N GLY A 90 -7.67 -35.84 -1.56
CA GLY A 90 -8.66 -35.05 -0.83
C GLY A 90 -8.29 -33.57 -0.74
N ALA A 91 -7.01 -33.25 -0.48
CA ALA A 91 -6.53 -31.87 -0.45
C ALA A 91 -6.52 -31.19 -1.83
N SER A 92 -6.35 -31.96 -2.91
CA SER A 92 -6.27 -31.44 -4.28
C SER A 92 -7.61 -31.03 -4.84
N GLY A 93 -8.71 -31.59 -4.34
CA GLY A 93 -10.06 -31.33 -4.84
C GLY A 93 -10.14 -31.58 -6.35
N ALA A 94 -10.52 -30.56 -7.11
CA ALA A 94 -10.64 -30.62 -8.57
C ALA A 94 -9.28 -30.70 -9.31
N SER A 95 -8.18 -30.24 -8.69
CA SER A 95 -6.85 -30.28 -9.32
C SER A 95 -6.30 -31.71 -9.35
N ASP A 96 -5.63 -32.11 -10.43
CA ASP A 96 -4.94 -33.39 -10.49
C ASP A 96 -3.69 -33.39 -9.59
N PRO A 97 -3.63 -34.22 -8.53
CA PRO A 97 -2.46 -34.27 -7.65
C PRO A 97 -1.17 -34.66 -8.37
N ARG A 98 -1.26 -35.48 -9.44
CA ARG A 98 -0.09 -35.84 -10.24
C ARG A 98 0.47 -34.60 -10.95
N GLY A 99 -0.37 -33.86 -11.66
CA GLY A 99 0.03 -32.62 -12.33
C GLY A 99 0.68 -31.60 -11.38
N VAL A 100 0.15 -31.46 -10.16
CA VAL A 100 0.74 -30.58 -9.13
C VAL A 100 2.16 -31.01 -8.76
N LEU A 101 2.38 -32.31 -8.53
CA LEU A 101 3.69 -32.86 -8.15
C LEU A 101 4.67 -32.83 -9.32
N GLU A 102 4.23 -33.16 -10.54
CA GLU A 102 5.06 -33.09 -11.75
C GLU A 102 5.51 -31.66 -12.04
N TRP A 103 4.61 -30.68 -11.95
CA TRP A 103 4.96 -29.27 -12.06
C TRP A 103 5.99 -28.86 -11.01
N ALA A 104 5.71 -29.10 -9.73
CA ALA A 104 6.52 -28.62 -8.61
C ALA A 104 7.94 -29.21 -8.60
N LEU A 105 8.09 -30.48 -9.01
CA LEU A 105 9.35 -31.20 -9.01
C LEU A 105 10.07 -31.13 -10.37
N GLY A 106 9.35 -30.79 -11.43
CA GLY A 106 9.85 -30.62 -12.79
C GLY A 106 10.45 -29.23 -13.03
N ASN A 107 10.88 -28.98 -14.27
CA ASN A 107 11.50 -27.69 -14.65
C ASN A 107 10.49 -26.56 -14.85
N ASP A 108 9.20 -26.87 -14.90
CA ASP A 108 8.13 -25.91 -15.15
C ASP A 108 7.79 -25.07 -13.90
N CYS A 109 8.19 -25.51 -12.70
CA CYS A 109 8.10 -24.67 -11.51
C CYS A 109 9.17 -23.57 -11.55
N ALA A 110 8.72 -22.32 -11.62
CA ALA A 110 9.58 -21.14 -11.59
C ALA A 110 10.44 -21.05 -10.32
N THR A 111 10.02 -21.69 -9.23
CA THR A 111 10.72 -21.65 -7.94
C THR A 111 11.66 -22.84 -7.80
N SER A 112 12.86 -22.64 -7.28
CA SER A 112 13.81 -23.75 -7.05
C SER A 112 13.46 -24.54 -5.79
N HIS A 113 12.70 -23.94 -4.87
CA HIS A 113 12.37 -24.51 -3.57
C HIS A 113 11.77 -25.92 -3.63
N TRP A 114 10.81 -26.15 -4.52
CA TRP A 114 10.17 -27.45 -4.67
C TRP A 114 11.04 -28.43 -5.45
N ARG A 115 11.71 -27.95 -6.50
CA ARG A 115 12.62 -28.76 -7.33
C ARG A 115 13.76 -29.37 -6.53
N SER A 116 14.32 -28.61 -5.59
CA SER A 116 15.41 -29.04 -4.71
C SER A 116 14.94 -29.73 -3.42
N ARG A 117 13.64 -30.01 -3.27
CA ARG A 117 13.13 -30.66 -2.06
C ARG A 117 13.51 -32.15 -2.07
N GLU A 118 14.36 -32.54 -1.12
CA GLU A 118 14.72 -33.94 -0.88
C GLU A 118 13.84 -34.60 0.21
N ALA A 119 13.28 -33.78 1.11
CA ALA A 119 12.45 -34.28 2.19
C ALA A 119 11.10 -34.80 1.66
N PRO A 120 10.63 -35.96 2.15
CA PRO A 120 9.29 -36.46 1.87
C PRO A 120 8.20 -35.42 2.15
N ILE A 121 7.07 -35.53 1.45
CA ILE A 121 5.93 -34.65 1.62
C ILE A 121 5.02 -35.28 2.68
N PRO A 122 4.75 -34.61 3.81
CA PRO A 122 3.82 -35.14 4.80
C PRO A 122 2.39 -35.12 4.28
N ALA A 123 1.58 -36.10 4.67
CA ALA A 123 0.17 -36.15 4.33
C ALA A 123 -0.55 -34.89 4.86
N PRO A 124 -1.32 -34.17 4.02
CA PRO A 124 -2.07 -33.01 4.49
C PRO A 124 -3.22 -33.45 5.40
N HIS A 125 -3.46 -32.70 6.48
CA HIS A 125 -4.57 -32.97 7.39
C HIS A 125 -5.71 -31.98 7.16
N PRO A 126 -6.98 -32.42 7.17
CA PRO A 126 -8.11 -31.50 7.12
C PRO A 126 -8.21 -30.69 8.43
N THR A 127 -8.68 -29.44 8.31
CA THR A 127 -9.16 -28.65 9.45
C THR A 127 -10.60 -29.05 9.80
N ARG A 128 -11.14 -28.52 10.90
CA ARG A 128 -12.55 -28.71 11.27
C ARG A 128 -13.54 -28.32 10.16
N SER A 129 -13.14 -27.44 9.24
CA SER A 129 -13.96 -26.99 8.12
C SER A 129 -13.76 -27.82 6.84
N GLY A 130 -13.02 -28.93 6.88
CA GLY A 130 -12.72 -29.78 5.72
C GLY A 130 -11.64 -29.23 4.78
N ALA A 131 -11.08 -28.05 5.06
CA ALA A 131 -10.01 -27.48 4.24
C ALA A 131 -8.64 -28.06 4.61
N PRO A 132 -7.69 -28.23 3.67
CA PRO A 132 -6.35 -28.71 4.01
C PRO A 132 -5.63 -27.72 4.93
N LYS A 133 -5.10 -28.23 6.04
CA LYS A 133 -4.24 -27.48 6.96
C LYS A 133 -3.00 -26.99 6.21
N ALA A 134 -2.51 -25.82 6.61
CA ALA A 134 -1.29 -25.25 6.06
C ALA A 134 -0.09 -26.19 6.26
N GLY A 135 0.62 -26.48 5.18
CA GLY A 135 1.75 -27.40 5.13
C GLY A 135 2.41 -27.38 3.74
N PRO A 136 3.44 -28.21 3.51
CA PRO A 136 4.18 -28.23 2.25
C PRO A 136 3.29 -28.48 1.03
N TYR A 137 2.42 -29.50 1.09
CA TYR A 137 1.56 -29.83 -0.04
C TYR A 137 0.50 -28.76 -0.33
N SER A 138 -0.18 -28.24 0.71
CA SER A 138 -1.19 -27.19 0.52
C SER A 138 -0.59 -25.88 0.00
N GLN A 139 0.66 -25.57 0.37
CA GLN A 139 1.38 -24.44 -0.21
C GLN A 139 1.79 -24.70 -1.67
N MET A 140 2.29 -25.90 -1.98
CA MET A 140 2.62 -26.29 -3.36
C MET A 140 1.39 -26.22 -4.28
N LEU A 141 0.25 -26.74 -3.83
CA LEU A 141 -1.02 -26.66 -4.55
C LEU A 141 -1.49 -25.21 -4.75
N ALA A 142 -1.30 -24.35 -3.76
CA ALA A 142 -1.65 -22.93 -3.86
C ALA A 142 -0.77 -22.20 -4.89
N GLU A 143 0.53 -22.50 -4.94
CA GLU A 143 1.44 -21.94 -5.94
C GLU A 143 1.13 -22.49 -7.34
N PHE A 144 0.83 -23.78 -7.47
CA PHE A 144 0.43 -24.40 -8.75
C PHE A 144 -0.81 -23.73 -9.34
N ARG A 145 -1.89 -23.65 -8.56
CA ARG A 145 -3.14 -22.99 -9.00
C ARG A 145 -2.95 -21.52 -9.36
N LEU A 146 -2.03 -20.84 -8.70
CA LEU A 146 -1.73 -19.45 -9.03
C LEU A 146 -0.98 -19.36 -10.37
N ALA A 147 -0.02 -20.27 -10.60
CA ALA A 147 0.75 -20.35 -11.83
C ALA A 147 -0.06 -20.75 -13.08
N GLU A 148 -1.27 -21.28 -12.93
CA GLU A 148 -2.18 -21.56 -14.07
C GLU A 148 -2.62 -20.28 -14.81
N SER A 149 -2.45 -19.10 -14.20
CA SER A 149 -2.69 -17.79 -14.82
C SER A 149 -1.39 -17.08 -15.14
N GLU A 150 -1.35 -16.30 -16.22
CA GLU A 150 -0.15 -15.54 -16.62
C GLU A 150 0.31 -14.56 -15.52
N SER A 151 -0.62 -13.79 -14.96
CA SER A 151 -0.33 -12.88 -13.84
C SER A 151 0.11 -13.60 -12.58
N GLY A 152 -0.48 -14.76 -12.29
CA GLY A 152 -0.08 -15.57 -11.14
C GLY A 152 1.26 -16.28 -11.33
N ALA A 153 1.63 -16.65 -12.56
CA ALA A 153 2.95 -17.20 -12.87
C ALA A 153 4.07 -16.19 -12.56
N VAL A 154 3.85 -14.90 -12.87
CA VAL A 154 4.78 -13.81 -12.50
C VAL A 154 4.93 -13.71 -10.98
N ILE A 155 3.83 -13.82 -10.23
CA ILE A 155 3.86 -13.82 -8.75
C ILE A 155 4.68 -15.00 -8.23
N VAL A 156 4.43 -16.22 -8.72
CA VAL A 156 5.15 -17.42 -8.29
C VAL A 156 6.64 -17.30 -8.58
N ALA A 157 7.02 -16.80 -9.75
CA ALA A 157 8.43 -16.52 -10.11
C ALA A 157 9.08 -15.41 -9.26
N GLY A 158 8.30 -14.59 -8.57
CA GLY A 158 8.77 -13.55 -7.65
C GLY A 158 9.07 -14.04 -6.22
N ILE A 159 8.52 -15.19 -5.81
CA ILE A 159 8.55 -15.64 -4.40
C ILE A 159 9.99 -15.79 -3.89
N ASP A 160 10.84 -16.54 -4.60
CA ASP A 160 12.21 -16.81 -4.16
C ASP A 160 13.06 -15.54 -4.14
N ARG A 161 12.83 -14.62 -5.08
CA ARG A 161 13.50 -13.32 -5.14
C ARG A 161 13.12 -12.44 -3.95
N LEU A 162 11.83 -12.33 -3.64
CA LEU A 162 11.37 -11.56 -2.50
C LEU A 162 11.87 -12.16 -1.18
N ILE A 163 11.80 -13.49 -1.01
CA ILE A 163 12.35 -14.17 0.17
C ILE A 163 13.84 -13.86 0.33
N SER A 164 14.62 -13.98 -0.73
CA SER A 164 16.06 -13.70 -0.71
C SER A 164 16.36 -12.24 -0.34
N ALA A 165 15.60 -11.29 -0.88
CA ALA A 165 15.72 -9.88 -0.54
C ALA A 165 15.40 -9.61 0.94
N VAL A 166 14.37 -10.27 1.49
CA VAL A 166 14.03 -10.15 2.92
C VAL A 166 15.11 -10.77 3.81
N ILE A 167 15.65 -11.94 3.46
CA ILE A 167 16.77 -12.55 4.20
C ILE A 167 17.95 -11.58 4.26
N ASN A 168 18.34 -11.00 3.12
CA ASN A 168 19.45 -10.04 3.05
C ASN A 168 19.15 -8.80 3.88
N THR A 169 17.93 -8.29 3.84
CA THR A 169 17.51 -7.12 4.62
C THR A 169 17.56 -7.40 6.13
N VAL A 170 17.05 -8.56 6.58
CA VAL A 170 17.08 -8.96 7.99
C VAL A 170 18.52 -9.19 8.46
N ARG A 171 19.38 -9.80 7.65
CA ARG A 171 20.81 -9.93 7.97
C ARG A 171 21.53 -8.60 8.08
N THR A 172 21.13 -7.62 7.27
CA THR A 172 21.79 -6.30 7.22
C THR A 172 21.33 -5.37 8.36
N TYR A 173 20.03 -5.36 8.66
CA TYR A 173 19.41 -4.36 9.55
C TYR A 173 18.67 -4.95 10.75
N GLY A 174 18.42 -6.26 10.74
CA GLY A 174 17.71 -6.96 11.79
C GLY A 174 18.60 -7.23 13.01
N VAL A 175 17.95 -7.78 14.04
CA VAL A 175 18.59 -8.09 15.34
C VAL A 175 18.89 -9.59 15.47
N VAL A 176 18.58 -10.39 14.44
CA VAL A 176 18.69 -11.86 14.44
C VAL A 176 19.77 -12.31 13.46
N GLY A 177 20.64 -13.24 13.88
CA GLY A 177 21.79 -13.70 13.09
C GLY A 177 21.45 -14.72 12.00
N ASP A 178 20.67 -15.75 12.33
CA ASP A 178 20.29 -16.81 11.38
C ASP A 178 18.81 -16.76 11.03
N VAL A 179 18.55 -16.75 9.73
CA VAL A 179 17.22 -16.60 9.15
C VAL A 179 16.99 -17.78 8.20
N THR A 180 16.14 -18.71 8.63
CA THR A 180 15.80 -19.90 7.84
C THR A 180 14.37 -19.78 7.32
N PRO A 181 14.17 -19.67 5.99
CA PRO A 181 12.83 -19.57 5.40
C PRO A 181 12.00 -20.81 5.71
N THR A 182 10.74 -20.60 6.10
CA THR A 182 9.77 -21.67 6.34
C THR A 182 8.68 -21.66 5.27
N THR A 183 7.83 -22.69 5.22
CA THR A 183 6.65 -22.70 4.34
C THR A 183 5.72 -21.51 4.62
N ALA A 184 5.66 -21.02 5.87
CA ALA A 184 4.90 -19.83 6.20
C ALA A 184 5.43 -18.56 5.51
N TRP A 185 6.75 -18.48 5.27
CA TRP A 185 7.34 -17.38 4.53
C TRP A 185 6.89 -17.36 3.08
N ARG A 186 6.84 -18.52 2.41
CA ARG A 186 6.35 -18.62 1.03
C ARG A 186 4.91 -18.17 0.91
N ARG A 187 4.05 -18.64 1.83
CA ARG A 187 2.66 -18.20 1.92
C ARG A 187 2.54 -16.68 2.09
N ASN A 188 3.31 -16.11 3.00
CA ASN A 188 3.32 -14.67 3.24
C ASN A 188 3.86 -13.87 2.04
N ALA A 189 4.94 -14.34 1.41
CA ALA A 189 5.52 -13.72 0.21
C ALA A 189 4.52 -13.71 -0.94
N MET A 190 3.83 -14.83 -1.17
CA MET A 190 2.76 -14.91 -2.15
C MET A 190 1.62 -13.93 -1.85
N ALA A 191 1.22 -13.78 -0.58
CA ALA A 191 0.19 -12.81 -0.18
C ALA A 191 0.65 -11.35 -0.42
N VAL A 192 1.91 -11.03 -0.13
CA VAL A 192 2.51 -9.72 -0.41
C VAL A 192 2.58 -9.45 -1.91
N LEU A 193 3.00 -10.44 -2.71
CA LEU A 193 3.17 -10.31 -4.15
C LEU A 193 1.84 -10.19 -4.93
N ARG A 194 0.73 -10.58 -4.31
CA ARG A 194 -0.61 -10.27 -4.83
C ARG A 194 -0.97 -8.79 -4.71
N ILE A 195 -0.28 -8.04 -3.85
CA ILE A 195 -0.53 -6.62 -3.61
C ILE A 195 0.48 -5.78 -4.41
N ARG A 196 1.77 -6.16 -4.39
CA ARG A 196 2.87 -5.37 -4.97
C ARG A 196 3.88 -6.27 -5.68
N ASP A 197 4.56 -5.73 -6.68
CA ASP A 197 5.67 -6.45 -7.31
C ASP A 197 6.87 -6.62 -6.35
N VAL A 198 7.85 -7.41 -6.78
CA VAL A 198 9.04 -7.77 -6.00
C VAL A 198 9.88 -6.54 -5.62
N GLU A 199 10.04 -5.60 -6.54
CA GLU A 199 10.92 -4.44 -6.35
C GLU A 199 10.29 -3.47 -5.35
N GLU A 200 9.00 -3.18 -5.51
CA GLU A 200 8.29 -2.29 -4.59
C GLU A 200 8.14 -2.92 -3.20
N ALA A 201 7.82 -4.22 -3.11
CA ALA A 201 7.71 -4.91 -1.83
C ALA A 201 9.05 -4.99 -1.08
N SER A 202 10.13 -5.37 -1.77
CA SER A 202 11.46 -5.46 -1.16
C SER A 202 12.01 -4.08 -0.80
N GLY A 203 11.79 -3.07 -1.65
CA GLY A 203 12.16 -1.68 -1.39
C GLY A 203 11.45 -1.11 -0.15
N ALA A 204 10.16 -1.37 0.01
CA ALA A 204 9.40 -0.97 1.19
C ALA A 204 9.93 -1.62 2.47
N ILE A 205 10.18 -2.94 2.45
CA ILE A 205 10.69 -3.68 3.61
C ILE A 205 12.10 -3.18 3.98
N SER A 206 12.99 -3.02 2.99
CA SER A 206 14.34 -2.52 3.19
C SER A 206 14.35 -1.10 3.76
N TRP A 207 13.53 -0.20 3.21
CA TRP A 207 13.38 1.15 3.72
C TRP A 207 12.90 1.15 5.18
N ALA A 208 11.87 0.37 5.49
CA ALA A 208 11.29 0.30 6.82
C ALA A 208 12.31 -0.21 7.84
N MET A 209 12.99 -1.32 7.53
CA MET A 209 14.04 -1.85 8.37
C MET A 209 15.23 -0.90 8.49
N LYS A 210 15.60 -0.13 7.47
CA LYS A 210 16.71 0.81 7.57
C LYS A 210 16.39 2.02 8.46
N HIS A 211 15.19 2.61 8.30
CA HIS A 211 14.90 3.95 8.82
C HIS A 211 13.95 3.99 10.03
N LYS A 212 13.24 2.90 10.35
CA LYS A 212 12.23 2.90 11.43
C LYS A 212 12.58 1.86 12.50
N PRO A 213 12.93 2.29 13.73
CA PRO A 213 13.33 1.38 14.81
C PRO A 213 12.29 0.29 15.14
N HIS A 214 11.00 0.62 15.16
CA HIS A 214 9.95 -0.35 15.47
C HIS A 214 9.77 -1.42 14.39
N TRP A 215 10.11 -1.13 13.12
CA TRP A 215 10.11 -2.14 12.07
C TRP A 215 11.32 -3.07 12.18
N LYS A 216 12.49 -2.57 12.61
CA LYS A 216 13.67 -3.40 12.90
C LYS A 216 13.39 -4.48 13.95
N SER A 217 12.65 -4.14 15.01
CA SER A 217 12.32 -5.11 16.08
C SER A 217 11.24 -6.11 15.65
N ASN A 218 10.28 -5.68 14.81
CA ASN A 218 9.11 -6.48 14.46
C ASN A 218 9.32 -7.39 13.24
N ILE A 219 10.26 -7.05 12.35
CA ILE A 219 10.53 -7.81 11.13
C ILE A 219 11.72 -8.73 11.38
N GLN A 220 11.40 -9.93 11.83
CA GLN A 220 12.36 -11.04 11.97
C GLN A 220 12.27 -12.03 10.81
N GLY A 221 11.30 -11.83 9.92
CA GLY A 221 11.09 -12.68 8.76
C GLY A 221 10.08 -12.12 7.78
N MET A 222 9.63 -12.96 6.84
CA MET A 222 8.66 -12.54 5.82
C MET A 222 7.38 -12.01 6.48
N PRO A 223 7.05 -10.70 6.32
CA PRO A 223 5.91 -10.10 6.97
C PRO A 223 4.60 -10.73 6.49
N THR A 224 3.64 -10.85 7.41
CA THR A 224 2.26 -11.18 7.01
C THR A 224 1.67 -10.08 6.14
N GLU A 225 0.63 -10.39 5.36
CA GLU A 225 -0.07 -9.41 4.52
C GLU A 225 -0.47 -8.15 5.30
N ARG A 226 -1.09 -8.33 6.47
CA ARG A 226 -1.50 -7.21 7.34
C ARG A 226 -0.32 -6.39 7.84
N THR A 227 0.80 -7.03 8.19
CA THR A 227 2.02 -6.34 8.62
C THR A 227 2.61 -5.55 7.46
N PHE A 228 2.67 -6.16 6.27
CA PHE A 228 3.18 -5.52 5.06
C PHE A 228 2.33 -4.31 4.67
N GLN A 229 1.00 -4.38 4.73
CA GLN A 229 0.13 -3.23 4.43
C GLN A 229 0.41 -2.03 5.35
N LYS A 230 0.59 -2.26 6.66
CA LYS A 230 0.93 -1.19 7.61
C LYS A 230 2.30 -0.58 7.31
N LEU A 231 3.29 -1.42 7.08
CA LEU A 231 4.64 -1.00 6.71
C LEU A 231 4.64 -0.22 5.40
N TYR A 232 3.86 -0.69 4.42
CA TYR A 232 3.75 -0.07 3.11
C TYR A 232 3.04 1.28 3.21
N ALA A 233 2.05 1.43 4.10
CA ALA A 233 1.44 2.72 4.39
C ALA A 233 2.46 3.71 4.97
N ASP A 234 3.34 3.27 5.89
CA ASP A 234 4.43 4.12 6.40
C ASP A 234 5.43 4.50 5.31
N TYR A 235 5.81 3.53 4.48
CA TYR A 235 6.71 3.71 3.33
C TYR A 235 6.17 4.78 2.38
N ARG A 236 4.91 4.61 1.97
CA ARG A 236 4.22 5.60 1.15
C ARG A 236 4.18 6.94 1.87
N THR A 237 3.74 7.01 3.12
CA THR A 237 3.55 8.28 3.87
C THR A 237 4.85 9.07 3.99
N ALA A 238 5.99 8.37 4.10
CA ALA A 238 7.30 8.98 4.05
C ALA A 238 7.74 9.45 2.65
N GLY A 239 6.90 9.29 1.63
CA GLY A 239 7.24 9.47 0.21
C GLY A 239 8.39 8.58 -0.25
N ALA A 240 8.70 7.53 0.51
CA ALA A 240 9.78 6.62 0.14
C ALA A 240 9.33 5.82 -1.08
N GLY A 241 10.19 5.76 -2.09
CA GLY A 241 9.88 5.17 -3.38
C GLY A 241 9.06 6.04 -4.32
N PHE A 242 8.70 7.27 -3.94
CA PHE A 242 8.06 8.22 -4.86
C PHE A 242 9.09 8.68 -5.89
N ASP A 243 8.85 8.34 -7.16
CA ASP A 243 9.66 8.78 -8.29
C ASP A 243 8.88 9.84 -9.08
N PRO A 244 9.41 11.06 -9.24
CA PRO A 244 8.70 12.12 -9.95
C PRO A 244 8.33 11.78 -11.39
N VAL A 245 9.11 10.95 -12.09
CA VAL A 245 8.85 10.59 -13.49
C VAL A 245 7.80 9.49 -13.57
N ARG A 246 7.98 8.41 -12.80
CA ARG A 246 7.06 7.27 -12.79
C ARG A 246 5.71 7.62 -12.17
N ASP A 247 5.71 8.30 -11.02
CA ASP A 247 4.51 8.53 -10.21
C ASP A 247 3.90 9.91 -10.45
N GLY A 248 4.69 10.89 -10.89
CA GLY A 248 4.25 12.28 -11.06
C GLY A 248 3.46 12.55 -12.34
N GLY A 249 3.52 11.65 -13.34
CA GLY A 249 2.80 11.78 -14.60
C GLY A 249 3.11 13.10 -15.32
N GLU A 250 2.08 13.81 -15.75
CA GLU A 250 2.21 15.12 -16.42
C GLU A 250 2.87 16.20 -15.54
N HIS A 251 2.85 16.04 -14.22
CA HIS A 251 3.44 16.99 -13.28
C HIS A 251 4.91 16.68 -12.96
N ALA A 252 5.52 15.68 -13.57
CA ALA A 252 6.88 15.22 -13.25
C ALA A 252 7.91 16.36 -13.23
N GLU A 253 7.93 17.21 -14.26
CA GLU A 253 8.87 18.33 -14.35
C GLU A 253 8.55 19.45 -13.35
N ALA A 254 7.26 19.74 -13.13
CA ALA A 254 6.83 20.70 -12.13
C ALA A 254 7.23 20.27 -10.71
N ILE A 255 7.07 18.98 -10.39
CA ILE A 255 7.49 18.41 -9.10
C ILE A 255 9.00 18.58 -8.91
N LYS A 256 9.81 18.31 -9.93
CA LYS A 256 11.27 18.50 -9.89
C LYS A 256 11.65 19.99 -9.72
N GLU A 257 11.01 20.90 -10.44
CA GLU A 257 11.29 22.33 -10.33
C GLU A 257 10.93 22.86 -8.94
N LEU A 258 9.71 22.59 -8.48
CA LEU A 258 9.19 23.10 -7.19
C LEU A 258 10.00 22.55 -6.00
N SER A 259 10.39 21.27 -6.06
CA SER A 259 11.21 20.65 -5.01
C SER A 259 12.64 21.20 -4.95
N ARG A 260 13.28 21.44 -6.10
CA ARG A 260 14.57 22.14 -6.18
C ARG A 260 14.45 23.58 -5.70
N GLY A 261 13.38 24.27 -6.09
CA GLY A 261 13.06 25.61 -5.60
C GLY A 261 12.97 25.64 -4.08
N TRP A 262 12.16 24.74 -3.50
CA TRP A 262 12.05 24.57 -2.05
C TRP A 262 13.40 24.40 -1.37
N SER A 263 14.19 23.43 -1.82
CA SER A 263 15.52 23.16 -1.28
C SER A 263 16.46 24.38 -1.34
N CYS A 264 16.52 25.04 -2.50
CA CYS A 264 17.38 26.19 -2.73
C CYS A 264 17.00 27.38 -1.84
N TYR A 265 15.71 27.72 -1.76
CA TYR A 265 15.25 28.82 -0.91
C TYR A 265 15.39 28.51 0.58
N LEU A 266 15.16 27.25 0.98
CA LEU A 266 15.34 26.85 2.37
C LEU A 266 16.81 26.88 2.77
N GLY A 267 17.72 26.38 1.91
CA GLY A 267 19.16 26.46 2.14
C GLY A 267 19.63 27.91 2.33
N LYS A 268 19.23 28.81 1.41
CA LYS A 268 19.51 30.25 1.54
C LYS A 268 19.02 30.83 2.87
N LEU A 269 17.80 30.49 3.29
CA LEU A 269 17.23 30.95 4.55
C LEU A 269 18.02 30.43 5.77
N LEU A 270 18.41 29.16 5.74
CA LEU A 270 19.17 28.52 6.82
C LEU A 270 20.66 28.89 6.82
N LYS A 271 21.14 29.61 5.80
CA LYS A 271 22.57 29.87 5.54
C LYS A 271 23.41 28.58 5.47
N ASN A 272 22.75 27.46 5.23
CA ASN A 272 23.35 26.18 4.94
C ASN A 272 23.26 26.00 3.42
N GLY A 273 24.13 25.19 2.81
CA GLY A 273 24.08 24.96 1.36
C GLY A 273 22.75 24.35 0.86
N GLU A 274 22.78 23.76 -0.34
CA GLU A 274 21.60 23.10 -0.89
C GLU A 274 21.11 21.95 0.02
N VAL A 275 19.83 21.98 0.40
CA VAL A 275 19.22 21.00 1.29
C VAL A 275 18.82 19.76 0.47
N PRO A 276 19.17 18.53 0.87
CA PRO A 276 18.83 17.36 0.06
C PRO A 276 17.31 17.17 -0.03
N VAL A 277 16.79 17.09 -1.26
CA VAL A 277 15.37 16.82 -1.51
C VAL A 277 15.06 15.36 -1.20
N ARG A 278 14.12 15.13 -0.28
CA ARG A 278 13.66 13.79 0.11
C ARG A 278 12.36 13.42 -0.61
N GLY A 279 12.07 12.12 -0.70
CA GLY A 279 10.87 11.59 -1.36
C GLY A 279 9.55 12.16 -0.84
N VAL A 280 9.47 12.46 0.47
CA VAL A 280 8.30 13.11 1.07
C VAL A 280 7.99 14.47 0.45
N THR A 281 9.02 15.23 0.04
CA THR A 281 8.85 16.52 -0.64
C THR A 281 8.21 16.33 -2.01
N TYR A 282 8.70 15.38 -2.80
CA TYR A 282 8.10 15.08 -4.11
C TYR A 282 6.64 14.65 -3.97
N ARG A 283 6.36 13.73 -3.03
CA ARG A 283 5.00 13.24 -2.78
C ARG A 283 4.05 14.37 -2.39
N ARG A 284 4.42 15.21 -1.41
CA ARG A 284 3.56 16.30 -0.94
C ARG A 284 3.27 17.34 -2.02
N ILE A 285 4.27 17.66 -2.85
CA ILE A 285 4.07 18.54 -4.00
C ILE A 285 3.09 17.91 -4.99
N TRP A 286 3.27 16.64 -5.33
CA TRP A 286 2.34 15.91 -6.20
C TRP A 286 0.91 15.88 -5.65
N GLU A 287 0.73 15.61 -4.35
CA GLU A 287 -0.59 15.60 -3.71
C GLU A 287 -1.28 16.96 -3.82
N VAL A 288 -0.54 18.04 -3.59
CA VAL A 288 -1.05 19.42 -3.71
C VAL A 288 -1.42 19.76 -5.16
N LEU A 289 -0.58 19.39 -6.12
CA LEU A 289 -0.82 19.67 -7.55
C LEU A 289 -2.03 18.90 -8.08
N THR A 290 -2.20 17.65 -7.66
CA THR A 290 -3.27 16.77 -8.19
C THR A 290 -4.57 16.83 -7.39
N GLY A 291 -4.54 17.30 -6.14
CA GLY A 291 -5.68 17.16 -5.23
C GLY A 291 -5.85 15.73 -4.69
N SER A 292 -4.83 14.86 -4.82
CA SER A 292 -4.88 13.48 -4.32
C SER A 292 -5.03 13.39 -2.78
N ASP A 293 -4.87 14.50 -2.08
CA ASP A 293 -5.18 14.66 -0.65
C ASP A 293 -6.69 14.72 -0.35
N GLY A 294 -7.55 14.72 -1.38
CA GLY A 294 -8.98 14.97 -1.27
C GLY A 294 -9.34 16.46 -1.28
N GLY A 295 -8.35 17.34 -1.48
CA GLY A 295 -8.54 18.77 -1.67
C GLY A 295 -8.59 19.16 -3.15
N ALA A 296 -8.85 20.44 -3.43
CA ALA A 296 -8.78 20.97 -4.79
C ALA A 296 -7.34 20.93 -5.32
N SER A 297 -7.14 20.58 -6.59
CA SER A 297 -5.84 20.70 -7.25
C SER A 297 -5.35 22.15 -7.20
N VAL A 298 -4.03 22.34 -7.01
CA VAL A 298 -3.42 23.67 -6.94
C VAL A 298 -2.53 23.89 -8.16
N PRO A 299 -2.70 24.99 -8.91
CA PRO A 299 -1.82 25.33 -10.02
C PRO A 299 -0.36 25.45 -9.59
N VAL A 300 0.56 25.06 -10.47
CA VAL A 300 2.02 25.13 -10.24
C VAL A 300 2.46 26.54 -9.83
N ALA A 301 1.89 27.57 -10.46
CA ALA A 301 2.19 28.97 -10.16
C ALA A 301 1.86 29.34 -8.70
N ASP A 302 0.75 28.83 -8.18
CA ASP A 302 0.32 29.10 -6.81
C ASP A 302 1.20 28.36 -5.81
N VAL A 303 1.58 27.11 -6.09
CA VAL A 303 2.54 26.37 -5.25
C VAL A 303 3.90 27.09 -5.22
N LYS A 304 4.35 27.64 -6.35
CA LYS A 304 5.56 28.47 -6.43
C LYS A 304 5.44 29.73 -5.58
N ALA A 305 4.30 30.42 -5.65
CA ALA A 305 4.04 31.60 -4.82
C ALA A 305 4.04 31.25 -3.31
N VAL A 306 3.45 30.12 -2.93
CA VAL A 306 3.47 29.59 -1.56
C VAL A 306 4.90 29.36 -1.06
N ILE A 307 5.75 28.69 -1.85
CA ILE A 307 7.16 28.46 -1.51
C ILE A 307 7.88 29.78 -1.19
N LEU A 308 7.77 30.75 -2.11
CA LEU A 308 8.40 32.05 -1.98
C LEU A 308 7.85 32.84 -0.78
N TRP A 309 6.55 32.75 -0.53
CA TRP A 309 5.90 33.45 0.57
C TRP A 309 6.30 32.91 1.94
N ILE A 310 6.41 31.59 2.09
CA ILE A 310 6.85 30.93 3.33
C ILE A 310 8.32 31.26 3.61
N LEU A 311 9.17 31.17 2.60
CA LEU A 311 10.63 31.27 2.71
C LEU A 311 11.16 32.71 2.50
N ALA A 312 10.26 33.70 2.50
CA ALA A 312 10.64 35.12 2.47
C ALA A 312 11.53 35.46 3.69
N PRO A 313 12.80 35.89 3.49
CA PRO A 313 13.78 36.02 4.56
C PRO A 313 13.35 36.92 5.72
N ASP A 314 12.72 38.05 5.40
CA ASP A 314 12.40 39.10 6.38
C ASP A 314 11.03 38.90 7.05
N ALA A 315 10.23 37.94 6.57
CA ALA A 315 8.86 37.74 7.05
C ALA A 315 8.78 36.80 8.26
N GLY A 316 9.82 36.02 8.55
CA GLY A 316 9.88 35.08 9.68
C GLY A 316 8.78 34.00 9.66
N ARG A 317 8.13 33.75 8.52
CA ARG A 317 6.98 32.83 8.40
C ARG A 317 7.38 31.37 8.46
N ALA A 318 8.60 31.04 7.99
CA ALA A 318 9.11 29.68 7.97
C ALA A 318 9.00 28.97 9.33
N ARG A 319 9.18 29.68 10.45
CA ARG A 319 9.06 29.11 11.81
C ARG A 319 7.69 28.49 12.12
N PHE A 320 6.64 28.87 11.39
CA PHE A 320 5.27 28.39 11.61
C PHE A 320 4.91 27.21 10.70
N TYR A 321 5.45 27.19 9.47
CA TYR A 321 5.05 26.22 8.45
C TYR A 321 6.12 25.15 8.19
N VAL A 322 7.38 25.41 8.49
CA VAL A 322 8.49 24.49 8.23
C VAL A 322 8.77 23.64 9.48
N GLN A 323 8.86 22.33 9.28
CA GLN A 323 9.29 21.37 10.31
C GLN A 323 10.37 20.48 9.69
N GLY A 324 11.62 20.75 10.05
CA GLY A 324 12.78 20.12 9.41
C GLY A 324 13.03 20.66 8.00
N ASP A 325 13.58 19.82 7.14
CA ASP A 325 14.06 20.18 5.81
C ASP A 325 13.03 19.96 4.69
N ASP A 326 11.96 19.24 5.02
CA ASP A 326 11.00 18.74 4.06
C ASP A 326 9.92 19.78 3.71
N PHE A 327 9.34 19.66 2.52
CA PHE A 327 8.22 20.50 2.10
C PHE A 327 7.05 20.37 3.10
N PRO A 328 6.35 21.46 3.46
CA PRO A 328 5.33 21.44 4.52
C PRO A 328 4.23 20.41 4.27
N SER A 329 3.60 19.92 5.34
CA SER A 329 2.44 19.03 5.21
C SER A 329 1.32 19.71 4.42
N ILE A 330 0.49 18.91 3.76
CA ILE A 330 -0.63 19.41 2.94
C ILE A 330 -1.51 20.38 3.73
N GLU A 331 -1.90 20.03 4.95
CA GLU A 331 -2.70 20.88 5.85
C GLU A 331 -2.07 22.27 6.04
N LYS A 332 -0.73 22.32 6.18
CA LYS A 332 0.00 23.58 6.31
C LYS A 332 0.03 24.35 5.01
N ILE A 333 0.18 23.68 3.87
CA ILE A 333 0.11 24.33 2.55
C ILE A 333 -1.28 24.96 2.33
N ARG A 334 -2.35 24.20 2.60
CA ARG A 334 -3.73 24.70 2.51
C ARG A 334 -3.94 25.91 3.43
N LYS A 335 -3.45 25.83 4.67
CA LYS A 335 -3.46 26.96 5.61
C LYS A 335 -2.70 28.17 5.06
N VAL A 336 -1.50 27.98 4.49
CA VAL A 336 -0.72 29.07 3.91
C VAL A 336 -1.49 29.76 2.79
N MET A 337 -2.17 29.00 1.92
CA MET A 337 -2.98 29.60 0.85
C MET A 337 -4.11 30.48 1.42
N VAL A 338 -4.77 30.05 2.50
CA VAL A 338 -5.77 30.85 3.23
C VAL A 338 -5.12 32.10 3.86
N ASP A 339 -3.95 31.96 4.48
CA ASP A 339 -3.22 33.06 5.11
C ASP A 339 -2.71 34.08 4.07
N MET A 340 -2.32 33.62 2.88
CA MET A 340 -1.94 34.48 1.74
C MET A 340 -3.15 35.27 1.22
N ALA A 341 -4.31 34.62 1.09
CA ALA A 341 -5.54 35.26 0.66
C ALA A 341 -6.05 36.30 1.69
N SER A 342 -6.01 35.97 2.98
CA SER A 342 -6.45 36.86 4.06
C SER A 342 -5.44 37.98 4.37
N GLY A 343 -4.14 37.73 4.18
CA GLY A 343 -3.08 38.73 4.33
C GLY A 343 -3.16 39.85 3.28
N SER A 344 -3.75 39.60 2.10
CA SER A 344 -4.00 40.61 1.08
C SER A 344 -5.08 41.62 1.47
N ILE A 345 -5.94 41.33 2.45
CA ILE A 345 -7.03 42.21 2.89
C ILE A 345 -6.55 43.23 3.94
N ARG A 346 -5.38 43.02 4.57
CA ARG A 346 -4.87 43.87 5.67
C ARG A 346 -3.67 44.74 5.32
N THR A 347 -3.39 44.99 4.04
CA THR A 347 -2.40 45.99 3.65
C THR A 347 -3.03 47.35 3.36
N ARG A 348 -3.35 48.09 4.43
CA ARG A 348 -2.95 49.53 4.49
C ARG A 348 -2.95 50.19 5.88
N ASN A 349 -3.61 49.71 6.94
CA ASN A 349 -3.77 50.55 8.15
C ASN A 349 -3.89 49.84 9.54
N SER A 350 -3.21 48.72 9.83
CA SER A 350 -3.31 48.16 11.20
C SER A 350 -2.12 47.33 11.68
N ILE A 351 -0.93 47.93 11.70
CA ILE A 351 0.16 47.45 12.57
C ILE A 351 -0.07 48.09 13.94
N GLY A 352 -0.96 47.53 14.75
CA GLY A 352 -1.17 48.01 16.13
C GLY A 352 -2.44 47.53 16.85
N ALA A 353 -3.49 47.11 16.14
CA ALA A 353 -4.79 46.86 16.77
C ALA A 353 -5.01 45.40 17.26
N GLY A 354 -4.37 44.41 16.65
CA GLY A 354 -4.77 43.00 16.83
C GLY A 354 -4.49 42.37 18.21
N VAL A 355 -3.47 42.81 18.94
CA VAL A 355 -3.19 42.28 20.30
C VAL A 355 -4.04 43.00 21.35
N ASN A 356 -4.33 44.29 21.16
CA ASN A 356 -5.19 45.04 22.07
C ASN A 356 -6.67 44.68 21.90
N GLU A 357 -7.18 44.51 20.67
CA GLU A 357 -8.58 44.12 20.45
C GLU A 357 -8.91 42.71 20.98
N THR A 358 -7.97 41.77 20.86
CA THR A 358 -8.18 40.41 21.38
C THR A 358 -8.13 40.39 22.92
N ASN A 359 -7.30 41.25 23.53
CA ASN A 359 -7.24 41.39 24.99
C ASN A 359 -8.40 42.20 25.59
N THR A 360 -8.96 43.19 24.89
CA THR A 360 -10.18 43.89 25.35
C THR A 360 -11.42 43.01 25.21
N LEU A 361 -11.54 42.22 24.14
CA LEU A 361 -12.63 41.24 23.99
C LEU A 361 -12.55 40.10 25.02
N ALA A 362 -11.35 39.68 25.42
CA ALA A 362 -11.14 38.70 26.49
C ALA A 362 -11.29 39.29 27.91
N GLY A 363 -11.03 40.59 28.08
CA GLY A 363 -11.20 41.30 29.35
C GLY A 363 -12.66 41.58 29.71
N ASP A 364 -13.48 41.93 28.73
CA ASP A 364 -14.90 42.24 28.93
C ASP A 364 -15.80 41.00 29.11
N SER A 365 -15.30 39.80 28.77
CA SER A 365 -16.06 38.55 28.90
C SER A 365 -15.86 37.81 30.23
N VAL A 366 -15.08 38.36 31.16
CA VAL A 366 -14.87 37.78 32.51
C VAL A 366 -15.73 38.45 33.60
N ALA A 367 -16.48 39.50 33.29
CA ALA A 367 -17.30 40.22 34.26
C ALA A 367 -18.80 39.87 34.20
N ALA A 368 -19.19 38.58 34.13
CA ALA A 368 -20.57 38.16 34.39
C ALA A 368 -20.72 36.64 34.63
N VAL A 369 -20.02 36.07 35.61
CA VAL A 369 -20.46 34.81 36.24
C VAL A 369 -20.36 34.98 37.74
N GLY A 370 -21.52 34.99 38.40
CA GLY A 370 -21.69 35.26 39.81
C GLY A 370 -20.86 34.33 40.69
N SER A 371 -20.32 34.93 41.75
CA SER A 371 -19.69 34.25 42.87
C SER A 371 -20.65 33.24 43.52
N THR A 372 -20.31 31.96 43.48
CA THR A 372 -20.78 31.00 44.47
C THR A 372 -19.57 30.44 45.18
N THR A 373 -19.23 31.09 46.30
CA THR A 373 -18.22 30.64 47.25
C THR A 373 -18.75 29.40 47.97
N VAL A 374 -18.21 28.21 47.68
CA VAL A 374 -18.41 27.03 48.54
C VAL A 374 -17.24 26.96 49.50
N THR A 375 -17.50 27.34 50.74
CA THR A 375 -16.60 27.21 51.87
C THR A 375 -16.49 25.74 52.26
N VAL A 376 -15.33 25.11 52.04
CA VAL A 376 -15.00 23.83 52.69
C VAL A 376 -14.27 24.16 53.99
N ARG A 377 -14.97 24.00 55.12
CA ARG A 377 -14.37 23.95 56.46
C ARG A 377 -13.72 22.57 56.63
N GLY A 378 -12.47 22.54 57.09
CA GLY A 378 -11.75 21.31 57.40
C GLY A 378 -12.37 20.52 58.56
N ILE A 379 -12.25 19.20 58.49
CA ILE A 379 -11.33 18.32 59.25
C ILE A 379 -11.09 17.09 58.36
#